data_AF-A0A8J2K767-F1
#
_entry.id   AF-A0A8J2K767-F1
#
_cell.length_a   1.000
_cell.length_b   1.000
_cell.length_c   1.000
_cell.angle_alpha   90.00
_cell.angle_beta   90.00
_cell.angle_gamma   90.00
#
_symmetry.space_group_name_H-M   'P 1'
#
loop_
_entity.id
_entity.type
_entity.pdbx_description
1 polymer ?
#
loop_
_entity_poly.entity_id
_entity_poly.type
_entity_poly.pdbx_seq_one_letter_code
_entity_poly.pdbx_strand_id
1 'polypeptide(L)'
;MGGSRLKVPKVSVPKFLGAHREWPPFRTEFNLLVAQSNMYSPSEKMRLLIEALSDGEASQTITDLVVTDINWPIAWKRVTDRYDSPRETAHSAIRPLLELPPLISRTDSGLHKLISTVRNTRSQLQQIPDLNEAEIFYLHFIMARLDTKTIKEFNQSLENSDVPALDLQFTKRVNHQSRRDNHNKVVMMAVSDTEGYISTDSRSTSIGRTSRSRQGTQ
;
A
#
# COMPACT_ATOMS: atom_id res chain seq x y z
N MET A 1 21.40 51.37 14.31
CA MET A 1 21.56 50.05 13.66
C MET A 1 20.45 49.14 14.18
N GLY A 2 19.28 49.15 13.54
CA GLY A 2 18.18 48.26 13.90
C GLY A 2 18.41 46.90 13.26
N GLY A 3 18.70 45.88 14.08
CA GLY A 3 18.85 44.51 13.61
C GLY A 3 17.52 43.99 13.09
N SER A 4 17.34 43.99 11.78
CA SER A 4 16.26 43.30 11.09
C SER A 4 16.36 41.82 11.43
N ARG A 5 15.54 41.34 12.37
CA ARG A 5 15.28 39.90 12.51
C ARG A 5 14.66 39.47 11.18
N LEU A 6 15.48 38.85 10.32
CA LEU A 6 15.00 38.16 9.14
C LEU A 6 13.87 37.23 9.61
N LYS A 7 12.63 37.57 9.25
CA LYS A 7 11.49 36.68 9.47
C LYS A 7 11.78 35.44 8.64
N VAL A 8 12.24 34.39 9.32
CA VAL A 8 12.32 33.04 8.76
C VAL A 8 10.96 32.78 8.11
N PRO A 9 10.90 32.40 6.82
CA PRO A 9 9.64 32.02 6.21
C PRO A 9 8.95 31.04 7.15
N LYS A 10 7.71 31.32 7.56
CA LYS A 10 6.92 30.33 8.29
C LYS A 10 6.91 29.08 7.43
N VAL A 11 7.68 28.07 7.82
CA VAL A 11 7.72 26.79 7.14
C VAL A 11 6.29 26.27 7.23
N SER A 12 5.57 26.29 6.11
CA SER A 12 4.24 25.71 6.06
C SER A 12 4.41 24.22 6.25
N VAL A 13 3.83 23.68 7.32
CA VAL A 13 3.87 22.25 7.58
C VAL A 13 3.06 21.55 6.47
N PRO A 14 3.56 20.44 5.89
CA PRO A 14 2.80 19.69 4.91
C PRO A 14 1.48 19.22 5.52
N LYS A 15 0.43 19.17 4.70
CA LYS A 15 -0.90 18.72 5.11
C LYS A 15 -1.09 17.25 4.78
N PHE A 16 -1.80 16.53 5.65
CA PHE A 16 -2.15 15.14 5.43
C PHE A 16 -3.61 14.86 5.79
N LEU A 17 -4.39 14.51 4.78
CA LEU A 17 -5.84 14.31 4.92
C LEU A 17 -6.22 12.88 5.32
N GLY A 18 -5.26 11.93 5.28
CA GLY A 18 -5.49 10.52 5.60
C GLY A 18 -5.54 9.57 4.40
N ALA A 19 -5.20 10.01 3.19
CA ALA A 19 -5.09 9.11 2.04
C ALA A 19 -3.77 8.33 2.10
N HIS A 20 -3.81 6.99 2.16
CA HIS A 20 -2.60 6.16 2.26
C HIS A 20 -1.58 6.43 1.13
N ARG A 21 -2.02 6.67 -0.10
CA ARG A 21 -1.13 7.01 -1.22
C ARG A 21 -0.32 8.31 -1.02
N GLU A 22 -0.78 9.21 -0.14
CA GLU A 22 -0.13 10.49 0.19
C GLU A 22 0.78 10.38 1.42
N TRP A 23 0.75 9.25 2.13
CA TRP A 23 1.54 9.04 3.34
C TRP A 23 3.06 9.03 3.08
N PRO A 24 3.62 8.31 2.10
CA PRO A 24 5.07 8.29 1.88
C PRO A 24 5.71 9.68 1.66
N PRO A 25 5.19 10.54 0.77
CA PRO A 25 5.76 11.88 0.59
C PRO A 25 5.53 12.76 1.84
N PHE A 26 4.35 12.70 2.46
CA PHE A 26 4.08 13.45 3.70
C PHE A 26 5.05 13.07 4.82
N ARG A 27 5.22 11.77 5.09
CA ARG A 27 6.10 11.26 6.15
C ARG A 27 7.53 11.70 5.91
N THR A 28 8.01 11.65 4.67
CA THR A 28 9.36 12.07 4.29
C THR A 28 9.57 13.56 4.60
N GLU A 29 8.66 14.40 4.12
CA GLU A 29 8.74 15.86 4.31
C GLU A 29 8.56 16.27 5.78
N PHE A 30 7.57 15.69 6.47
CA PHE A 30 7.29 15.98 7.87
C PHE A 30 8.43 15.51 8.79
N ASN A 31 9.07 14.37 8.49
CA ASN A 31 10.25 13.94 9.23
C ASN A 31 11.39 14.95 9.09
N LEU A 32 11.69 15.37 7.85
CA LEU A 32 12.75 16.32 7.54
C LEU A 32 12.53 17.67 8.24
N LEU A 33 11.30 18.19 8.18
CA LEU A 33 10.99 19.53 8.68
C LEU A 33 10.78 19.54 10.20
N VAL A 34 10.12 18.52 10.76
CA VAL A 34 9.58 18.56 12.13
C VAL A 34 10.08 17.39 12.97
N ALA A 35 9.79 16.15 12.59
CA ALA A 35 9.95 15.02 13.52
C ALA A 35 11.42 14.78 13.91
N GLN A 36 12.34 14.89 12.95
CA GLN A 36 13.79 14.73 13.15
C GLN A 36 14.50 16.06 13.43
N SER A 37 13.80 17.19 13.33
CA SER A 37 14.37 18.51 13.58
C SER A 37 14.63 18.75 15.07
N ASN A 38 15.77 19.35 15.37
CA ASN A 38 16.19 19.74 16.72
C ASN A 38 15.62 21.11 17.13
N MET A 39 14.94 21.79 16.19
CA MET A 39 14.45 23.15 16.35
C MET A 39 13.16 23.24 17.18
N TYR A 40 12.49 22.12 17.40
CA TYR A 40 11.18 22.06 18.05
C TYR A 40 11.24 21.15 19.28
N SER A 41 10.64 21.59 20.38
CA SER A 41 10.37 20.73 21.53
C SER A 41 9.36 19.62 21.16
N PRO A 42 9.28 18.53 21.93
CA PRO A 42 8.28 17.49 21.66
C PRO A 42 6.83 18.00 21.62
N SER A 43 6.43 18.89 22.54
CA SER A 43 5.11 19.54 22.53
C SER A 43 4.89 20.46 21.32
N GLU A 44 5.92 21.15 20.84
CA GLU A 44 5.85 21.91 19.59
C GLU A 44 5.66 20.98 18.39
N LYS A 45 6.42 19.88 18.30
CA LYS A 45 6.23 18.84 17.26
C LYS A 45 4.81 18.28 17.27
N MET A 46 4.25 18.04 18.45
CA MET A 46 2.87 17.57 18.60
C MET A 46 1.86 18.61 18.09
N ARG A 47 2.04 19.89 18.38
CA ARG A 47 1.19 20.96 17.85
C ARG A 47 1.25 21.04 16.33
N LEU A 48 2.46 20.94 15.76
CA LEU A 48 2.66 20.93 14.30
C LEU A 48 2.06 19.69 13.65
N LEU A 49 2.10 18.53 14.31
CA LEU A 49 1.41 17.33 13.83
C LEU A 49 -0.10 17.53 13.84
N ILE A 50 -0.69 18.07 14.90
CA ILE A 50 -2.13 18.37 14.94
C ILE A 50 -2.52 19.33 13.80
N GLU A 51 -1.70 20.36 13.53
CA GLU A 51 -1.91 21.29 12.41
C GLU A 51 -1.79 20.60 11.04
N ALA A 52 -0.84 19.67 10.88
CA ALA A 52 -0.68 18.90 9.65
C ALA A 52 -1.90 18.02 9.34
N LEU A 53 -2.56 17.49 10.37
CA LEU A 53 -3.67 16.54 10.26
C LEU A 53 -5.06 17.19 10.30
N SER A 54 -5.15 18.50 10.58
CA SER A 54 -6.39 19.18 10.99
C SER A 54 -7.56 19.04 10.02
N ASP A 55 -7.27 18.90 8.73
CA ASP A 55 -8.26 19.06 7.67
C ASP A 55 -8.79 17.72 7.12
N GLY A 56 -8.45 16.59 7.77
CA GLY A 56 -8.86 15.27 7.28
C GLY A 56 -9.05 14.20 8.36
N GLU A 57 -9.36 12.98 7.91
CA GLU A 57 -9.67 11.83 8.77
C GLU A 57 -8.48 11.42 9.64
N ALA A 58 -7.25 11.74 9.22
CA ALA A 58 -6.04 11.47 9.99
C ALA A 58 -6.04 12.11 11.38
N SER A 59 -6.70 13.26 11.56
CA SER A 59 -6.85 13.93 12.87
C SER A 59 -7.47 13.02 13.94
N GLN A 60 -8.38 12.13 13.54
CA GLN A 60 -9.07 11.21 14.45
C GLN A 60 -8.12 10.23 15.14
N THR A 61 -6.95 9.98 14.56
CA THR A 61 -5.94 9.04 15.09
C THR A 61 -5.33 9.50 16.42
N ILE A 62 -5.37 10.81 16.69
CA ILE A 62 -4.72 11.43 17.85
C ILE A 62 -5.62 12.43 18.59
N THR A 63 -6.92 12.47 18.27
CA THR A 63 -7.85 13.47 18.81
C THR A 63 -8.05 13.39 20.33
N ASP A 64 -7.76 12.23 20.93
CA ASP A 64 -7.84 11.95 22.36
C ASP A 64 -6.59 12.40 23.14
N LEU A 65 -5.52 12.79 22.43
CA LEU A 65 -4.23 13.12 23.05
C LEU A 65 -4.09 14.63 23.31
N VAL A 66 -3.76 14.98 24.55
CA VAL A 66 -3.44 16.36 24.94
C VAL A 66 -2.02 16.73 24.52
N VAL A 67 -1.82 17.98 24.08
CA VAL A 67 -0.50 18.52 23.70
C VAL A 67 0.46 18.49 24.89
N THR A 68 1.34 17.49 24.92
CA THR A 68 2.38 17.32 25.95
C THR A 68 3.61 16.68 25.34
N ASP A 69 4.77 16.86 25.99
CA ASP A 69 6.02 16.24 25.52
C ASP A 69 5.95 14.71 25.54
N ILE A 70 5.24 14.14 26.51
CA ILE A 70 5.06 12.69 26.70
C ILE A 70 4.22 12.10 25.56
N ASN A 71 3.21 12.83 25.10
CA ASN A 71 2.27 12.33 24.10
C ASN A 71 2.80 12.44 22.66
N TRP A 72 3.81 13.28 22.40
CA TRP A 72 4.43 13.40 21.07
C TRP A 72 4.83 12.05 20.44
N PRO A 73 5.72 11.24 21.06
CA PRO A 73 6.15 9.98 20.46
C PRO A 73 4.99 8.98 20.29
N ILE A 74 3.99 9.04 21.18
CA ILE A 74 2.78 8.20 21.10
C ILE A 74 1.93 8.62 19.90
N ALA A 75 1.70 9.92 19.71
CA ALA A 75 0.92 10.47 18.61
C ALA A 75 1.57 10.11 17.27
N TRP A 76 2.87 10.38 17.11
CA TRP A 76 3.60 10.07 15.89
C TRP A 76 3.59 8.57 15.56
N LYS A 77 3.77 7.73 16.59
CA LYS A 77 3.67 6.28 16.43
C LYS A 77 2.27 5.84 15.99
N ARG A 78 1.19 6.32 16.62
CA ARG A 78 -0.18 5.95 16.22
C ARG A 78 -0.48 6.30 14.76
N VAL A 79 -0.05 7.48 14.32
CA VAL A 79 -0.23 7.90 12.92
C VAL A 79 0.61 7.01 11.99
N THR A 80 1.86 6.74 12.34
CA THR A 80 2.72 5.83 11.56
C THR A 80 2.14 4.43 11.50
N ASP A 81 1.80 3.81 12.62
CA ASP A 81 1.22 2.46 12.67
C ASP A 81 -0.10 2.36 11.86
N ARG A 82 -0.86 3.45 11.77
CA ARG A 82 -2.10 3.51 10.99
C ARG A 82 -1.85 3.64 9.49
N TYR A 83 -0.91 4.47 9.07
CA TYR A 83 -0.77 4.88 7.67
C TYR A 83 0.43 4.28 6.94
N ASP A 84 1.44 3.80 7.66
CA ASP A 84 2.66 3.16 7.14
C ASP A 84 2.39 1.69 6.74
N SER A 85 1.44 1.52 5.82
CA SER A 85 1.07 0.23 5.26
C SER A 85 1.37 0.20 3.76
N PRO A 86 2.39 -0.56 3.32
CA PRO A 86 2.68 -0.77 1.90
C PRO A 86 1.44 -1.25 1.11
N ARG A 87 0.66 -2.16 1.71
CA ARG A 87 -0.56 -2.70 1.12
C ARG A 87 -1.63 -1.64 0.88
N GLU A 88 -2.01 -0.90 1.93
CA GLU A 88 -3.05 0.12 1.80
C GLU A 88 -2.58 1.29 0.92
N THR A 89 -1.28 1.60 0.94
CA THR A 89 -0.66 2.59 0.05
C THR A 89 -0.79 2.16 -1.41
N ALA A 90 -0.42 0.92 -1.73
CA ALA A 90 -0.52 0.37 -3.07
C ALA A 90 -1.99 0.31 -3.55
N HIS A 91 -2.91 -0.20 -2.72
CA HIS A 91 -4.34 -0.20 -3.04
C HIS A 91 -4.90 1.19 -3.27
N SER A 92 -4.55 2.15 -2.40
CA SER A 92 -4.96 3.55 -2.56
C SER A 92 -4.39 4.20 -3.82
N ALA A 93 -3.24 3.74 -4.32
CA ALA A 93 -2.59 4.25 -5.53
C ALA A 93 -3.25 3.72 -6.82
N ILE A 94 -3.67 2.44 -6.85
CA ILE A 94 -4.33 1.85 -8.03
C ILE A 94 -5.82 2.19 -8.13
N ARG A 95 -6.48 2.55 -7.02
CA ARG A 95 -7.92 2.81 -7.02
C ARG A 95 -8.34 3.89 -8.05
N PRO A 96 -7.70 5.08 -8.12
CA PRO A 96 -8.05 6.07 -9.13
C PRO A 96 -7.87 5.57 -10.56
N LEU A 97 -6.90 4.69 -10.82
CA LEU A 97 -6.63 4.09 -12.13
C LEU A 97 -7.77 3.14 -12.55
N LEU A 98 -8.24 2.30 -11.62
CA LEU A 98 -9.28 1.30 -11.88
C LEU A 98 -10.69 1.89 -11.95
N GLU A 99 -10.91 3.02 -11.28
CA GLU A 99 -12.17 3.78 -11.34
C GLU A 99 -12.22 4.76 -12.54
N LEU A 100 -11.17 4.83 -13.37
CA LEU A 100 -11.20 5.68 -14.58
C LEU A 100 -12.28 5.21 -15.55
N PRO A 101 -13.21 6.10 -15.96
CA PRO A 101 -14.16 5.76 -17.00
C PRO A 101 -13.46 5.67 -18.37
N PRO A 102 -13.98 4.86 -19.32
CA PRO A 102 -13.52 4.88 -20.70
C PRO A 102 -13.59 6.29 -21.30
N LEU A 103 -12.60 6.64 -22.11
CA LEU A 103 -12.63 7.91 -22.82
C LEU A 103 -13.62 7.82 -23.98
N ILE A 104 -14.84 8.34 -23.79
CA ILE A 104 -15.93 8.25 -24.78
C ILE A 104 -15.77 9.31 -25.89
N SER A 105 -15.13 10.45 -25.60
CA SER A 105 -14.85 11.50 -26.58
C SER A 105 -13.41 11.98 -26.47
N ARG A 106 -12.76 12.20 -27.62
CA ARG A 106 -11.38 12.67 -27.68
C ARG A 106 -11.31 14.14 -27.28
N THR A 107 -11.14 14.37 -25.99
CA THR A 107 -10.85 15.69 -25.42
C THR A 107 -9.42 15.71 -24.92
N ASP A 108 -8.71 16.82 -25.12
CA ASP A 108 -7.33 16.96 -24.64
C ASP A 108 -7.26 16.81 -23.12
N SER A 109 -8.25 17.36 -22.40
CA SER A 109 -8.37 17.22 -20.94
C SER A 109 -8.57 15.77 -20.50
N GLY A 110 -9.38 14.99 -21.22
CA GLY A 110 -9.60 13.57 -20.94
C GLY A 110 -8.35 12.72 -21.17
N LEU A 111 -7.63 12.97 -22.27
CA LEU A 111 -6.35 12.31 -22.56
C LEU A 111 -5.28 12.67 -21.53
N HIS A 112 -5.15 13.96 -21.18
CA HIS A 112 -4.24 14.40 -20.14
C HIS A 112 -4.55 13.74 -18.79
N LYS A 113 -5.82 13.69 -18.40
CA LYS A 113 -6.25 13.02 -17.16
C LYS A 113 -5.86 11.54 -17.18
N LEU A 114 -6.20 10.80 -18.22
CA LEU A 114 -5.85 9.39 -18.37
C LEU A 114 -4.34 9.14 -18.22
N ILE A 115 -3.52 9.86 -19.01
CA ILE A 115 -2.06 9.70 -18.98
C ILE A 115 -1.49 10.11 -17.62
N SER A 116 -2.00 11.19 -17.02
CA SER A 116 -1.54 11.66 -15.71
C SER A 116 -1.85 10.65 -14.60
N THR A 117 -3.05 10.06 -14.58
CA THR A 117 -3.41 9.04 -13.59
C THR A 117 -2.53 7.80 -13.71
N VAL A 118 -2.30 7.30 -14.93
CA VAL A 118 -1.41 6.14 -15.16
C VAL A 118 0.01 6.44 -14.67
N ARG A 119 0.57 7.61 -15.01
CA ARG A 119 1.91 8.01 -14.58
C ARG A 119 2.00 8.17 -13.06
N ASN A 120 1.01 8.79 -12.44
CA ASN A 120 0.97 9.01 -11.00
C ASN A 120 0.87 7.69 -10.24
N THR A 121 -0.03 6.79 -10.64
CA THR A 121 -0.14 5.46 -10.04
C THR A 121 1.18 4.70 -10.17
N ARG A 122 1.81 4.67 -11.35
CA ARG A 122 3.11 4.01 -11.53
C ARG A 122 4.18 4.60 -10.61
N SER A 123 4.27 5.92 -10.53
CA SER A 123 5.24 6.60 -9.66
C SER A 123 4.99 6.32 -8.18
N GLN A 124 3.74 6.16 -7.75
CA GLN A 124 3.40 5.80 -6.37
C GLN A 124 3.76 4.36 -6.03
N LEU A 125 3.50 3.40 -6.93
CA LEU A 125 3.87 2.00 -6.72
C LEU A 125 5.39 1.81 -6.64
N GLN A 126 6.16 2.54 -7.45
CA GLN A 126 7.63 2.51 -7.43
C GLN A 126 8.26 3.02 -6.13
N GLN A 127 7.52 3.78 -5.30
CA GLN A 127 7.99 4.23 -4.00
C GLN A 127 7.85 3.16 -2.91
N ILE A 128 7.16 2.06 -3.20
CA ILE A 128 6.90 0.98 -2.24
C ILE A 128 7.97 -0.09 -2.44
N PRO A 129 8.86 -0.32 -1.46
CA PRO A 129 9.93 -1.29 -1.59
C PRO A 129 9.38 -2.72 -1.65
N ASP A 130 10.06 -3.58 -2.43
CA ASP A 130 9.77 -5.01 -2.57
C ASP A 130 8.32 -5.34 -2.99
N LEU A 131 7.63 -4.38 -3.62
CA LEU A 131 6.25 -4.54 -4.05
C LEU A 131 6.17 -5.42 -5.30
N ASN A 132 5.38 -6.49 -5.23
CA ASN A 132 4.91 -7.17 -6.43
C ASN A 132 3.64 -6.47 -6.95
N GLU A 133 3.80 -5.63 -7.97
CA GLU A 133 2.69 -4.85 -8.53
C GLU A 133 1.52 -5.72 -9.01
N ALA A 134 1.78 -6.89 -9.59
CA ALA A 134 0.74 -7.79 -10.10
C ALA A 134 -0.18 -8.30 -8.98
N GLU A 135 0.39 -8.65 -7.83
CA GLU A 135 -0.36 -9.14 -6.66
C GLU A 135 -1.36 -8.09 -6.15
N ILE A 136 -1.01 -6.80 -6.23
CA ILE A 136 -1.91 -5.71 -5.85
C ILE A 136 -3.16 -5.65 -6.75
N PHE A 137 -2.98 -5.86 -8.06
CA PHE A 137 -4.11 -5.90 -8.98
C PHE A 137 -5.00 -7.13 -8.74
N TYR A 138 -4.41 -8.29 -8.52
CA TYR A 138 -5.20 -9.48 -8.22
C TYR A 138 -5.93 -9.39 -6.89
N LEU A 139 -5.26 -8.91 -5.84
CA LEU A 139 -5.87 -8.70 -4.53
C LEU A 139 -7.03 -7.70 -4.63
N HIS A 140 -6.87 -6.62 -5.39
CA HIS A 140 -7.96 -5.66 -5.61
C HIS A 140 -9.14 -6.31 -6.30
N PHE A 141 -8.89 -7.07 -7.37
CA PHE A 141 -9.93 -7.77 -8.11
C PHE A 141 -10.71 -8.73 -7.19
N ILE A 142 -10.02 -9.51 -6.36
CA ILE A 142 -10.66 -10.45 -5.44
C ILE A 142 -11.47 -9.70 -4.39
N MET A 143 -10.90 -8.68 -3.72
CA MET A 143 -11.60 -7.89 -2.72
C MET A 143 -12.86 -7.22 -3.28
N ALA A 144 -12.84 -6.77 -4.53
CA ALA A 144 -14.01 -6.19 -5.19
C ALA A 144 -15.16 -7.20 -5.44
N ARG A 145 -14.92 -8.50 -5.23
CA ARG A 145 -15.90 -9.58 -5.39
C ARG A 145 -16.33 -10.23 -4.07
N LEU A 146 -15.73 -9.83 -2.95
CA LEU A 146 -16.05 -10.33 -1.63
C LEU A 146 -17.12 -9.46 -0.96
N ASP A 147 -17.87 -10.05 -0.03
CA ASP A 147 -18.80 -9.32 0.82
C ASP A 147 -18.05 -8.53 1.91
N THR A 148 -18.68 -7.48 2.43
CA THR A 148 -18.08 -6.57 3.40
C THR A 148 -17.57 -7.26 4.67
N LYS A 149 -18.25 -8.32 5.13
CA LYS A 149 -17.84 -9.07 6.33
C LYS A 149 -16.54 -9.82 6.04
N THR A 150 -16.46 -10.54 4.92
CA THR A 150 -15.23 -11.23 4.50
C THR A 150 -14.06 -10.27 4.31
N ILE A 151 -14.27 -9.11 3.67
CA ILE A 151 -13.20 -8.09 3.50
C ILE A 151 -12.70 -7.59 4.86
N LYS A 152 -13.61 -7.29 5.80
CA LYS A 152 -13.26 -6.80 7.13
C LYS A 152 -12.44 -7.83 7.91
N GLU A 153 -12.88 -9.07 7.91
CA GLU A 153 -12.18 -10.18 8.58
C GLU A 153 -10.81 -10.45 7.95
N PHE A 154 -10.73 -10.40 6.62
CA PHE A 154 -9.47 -10.53 5.89
C PHE A 154 -8.48 -9.43 6.29
N ASN A 155 -8.90 -8.16 6.27
CA ASN A 155 -8.06 -7.03 6.65
C ASN A 155 -7.60 -7.08 8.12
N GLN A 156 -8.41 -7.64 9.02
CA GLN A 156 -8.04 -7.88 10.42
C GLN A 156 -7.04 -9.03 10.60
N SER A 157 -7.01 -9.99 9.67
CA SER A 157 -6.10 -11.13 9.72
C SER A 157 -4.68 -10.81 9.24
N LEU A 158 -4.46 -9.60 8.71
CA LEU A 158 -3.18 -9.16 8.16
C LEU A 158 -2.51 -8.19 9.13
N GLU A 159 -1.20 -8.35 9.33
CA GLU A 159 -0.40 -7.31 9.97
C GLU A 159 -0.26 -6.11 9.02
N ASN A 160 -0.16 -4.89 9.56
CA ASN A 160 -0.22 -3.64 8.77
C ASN A 160 0.86 -3.53 7.68
N SER A 161 1.90 -4.35 7.74
CA SER A 161 3.06 -4.29 6.83
C SER A 161 3.04 -5.32 5.69
N ASP A 162 2.16 -6.32 5.74
CA ASP A 162 2.19 -7.40 4.74
C ASP A 162 1.30 -7.06 3.54
N VAL A 163 1.91 -7.00 2.36
CA VAL A 163 1.23 -7.29 1.10
C VAL A 163 1.20 -8.81 1.00
N PRO A 164 0.09 -9.49 1.33
CA PRO A 164 0.03 -10.92 1.14
C PRO A 164 0.22 -11.16 -0.36
N ALA A 165 1.24 -11.94 -0.72
CA ALA A 165 1.19 -12.62 -2.00
C ALA A 165 -0.12 -13.41 -2.03
N LEU A 166 -0.69 -13.63 -3.22
CA LEU A 166 -1.69 -14.67 -3.46
C LEU A 166 -1.09 -16.07 -3.29
N ASP A 167 -0.23 -16.25 -2.30
CA ASP A 167 0.24 -17.55 -1.89
C ASP A 167 -0.81 -18.24 -1.02
N LEU A 168 -0.51 -19.50 -0.75
CA LEU A 168 -1.21 -20.45 0.11
C LEU A 168 -1.82 -19.86 1.41
N GLN A 169 -1.34 -18.72 1.91
CA GLN A 169 -1.87 -18.08 3.11
C GLN A 169 -3.19 -17.34 2.87
N PHE A 170 -3.40 -16.73 1.69
CA PHE A 170 -4.69 -16.13 1.32
C PHE A 170 -5.78 -17.22 1.28
N THR A 171 -5.51 -18.33 0.61
CA THR A 171 -6.43 -19.47 0.50
C THR A 171 -6.64 -20.18 1.82
N LYS A 172 -5.61 -20.41 2.64
CA LYS A 172 -5.74 -21.04 3.98
C LYS A 172 -6.51 -20.17 4.97
N ARG A 173 -6.27 -18.85 5.02
CA ARG A 173 -6.95 -17.93 5.95
C ARG A 173 -8.43 -17.75 5.57
N VAL A 174 -8.72 -17.64 4.27
CA VAL A 174 -10.11 -17.60 3.78
C VAL A 174 -10.81 -18.97 3.96
N ASN A 175 -10.13 -20.10 3.76
CA ASN A 175 -10.70 -21.45 3.96
C ASN A 175 -10.96 -21.82 5.43
N HIS A 176 -10.12 -21.38 6.37
CA HIS A 176 -10.39 -21.56 7.80
C HIS A 176 -11.69 -20.84 8.21
N GLN A 177 -12.02 -19.74 7.53
CA GLN A 177 -13.15 -18.89 7.83
C GLN A 177 -14.45 -19.29 7.08
N SER A 178 -14.35 -19.70 5.81
CA SER A 178 -15.46 -20.23 5.00
C SER A 178 -16.04 -21.56 5.51
N ARG A 179 -15.36 -22.25 6.43
CA ARG A 179 -15.95 -23.40 7.16
C ARG A 179 -17.17 -23.02 8.01
N ARG A 180 -17.43 -21.72 8.22
CA ARG A 180 -18.57 -21.21 9.00
C ARG A 180 -19.77 -20.79 8.15
N ASP A 181 -19.57 -20.42 6.87
CA ASP A 181 -20.64 -19.91 6.00
C ASP A 181 -20.60 -20.59 4.60
N ASN A 182 -21.63 -21.38 4.27
CA ASN A 182 -21.68 -22.32 3.13
C ASN A 182 -21.64 -21.67 1.71
N HIS A 183 -21.82 -20.36 1.58
CA HIS A 183 -22.01 -19.67 0.29
C HIS A 183 -20.69 -19.29 -0.41
N ASN A 184 -19.58 -19.13 0.34
CA ASN A 184 -18.26 -18.74 -0.20
C ASN A 184 -17.41 -19.92 -0.67
N LYS A 185 -17.94 -21.15 -0.61
CA LYS A 185 -17.23 -22.39 -0.95
C LYS A 185 -17.02 -22.57 -2.47
N VAL A 186 -17.94 -22.05 -3.29
CA VAL A 186 -17.96 -22.28 -4.75
C VAL A 186 -16.93 -21.40 -5.48
N VAL A 187 -16.79 -20.14 -5.07
CA VAL A 187 -15.83 -19.20 -5.68
C VAL A 187 -14.38 -19.65 -5.44
N MET A 188 -14.10 -20.28 -4.31
CA MET A 188 -12.75 -20.70 -3.91
C MET A 188 -12.34 -22.07 -4.47
N MET A 189 -13.29 -22.95 -4.79
CA MET A 189 -12.99 -24.24 -5.43
C MET A 189 -12.41 -24.04 -6.83
N ALA A 190 -12.93 -23.05 -7.57
CA ALA A 190 -12.43 -22.67 -8.89
C ALA A 190 -11.00 -22.10 -8.86
N VAL A 191 -10.61 -21.39 -7.78
CA VAL A 191 -9.25 -20.85 -7.62
C VAL A 191 -8.25 -21.96 -7.29
N SER A 192 -8.68 -22.95 -6.51
CA SER A 192 -7.89 -24.13 -6.14
C SER A 192 -7.58 -25.02 -7.34
N ASP A 193 -8.53 -25.15 -8.27
CA ASP A 193 -8.36 -25.97 -9.47
C ASP A 193 -7.35 -25.38 -10.47
N THR A 194 -7.18 -24.06 -10.48
CA THR A 194 -6.11 -23.38 -11.26
C THR A 194 -4.69 -23.65 -10.74
N GLU A 195 -4.52 -23.98 -9.45
CA GLU A 195 -3.20 -24.28 -8.87
C GLU A 195 -2.61 -25.62 -9.36
N GLY A 196 -3.46 -26.58 -9.73
CA GLY A 196 -3.02 -27.86 -10.32
C GLY A 196 -2.36 -27.71 -11.70
N TYR A 197 -2.68 -26.62 -12.41
CA TYR A 197 -2.19 -26.39 -13.76
C TYR A 197 -0.85 -25.64 -13.79
N ILE A 198 -0.65 -24.68 -12.87
CA ILE A 198 0.60 -23.88 -12.84
C ILE A 198 1.77 -24.69 -12.26
N SER A 199 1.52 -25.63 -11.34
CA SER A 199 2.58 -26.44 -10.72
C SER A 199 3.12 -27.57 -11.61
N THR A 200 2.45 -27.93 -12.72
CA THR A 200 2.86 -29.08 -13.55
C THR A 200 3.78 -28.71 -14.72
N ASP A 201 3.91 -27.42 -15.09
CA ASP A 201 4.63 -27.02 -16.30
C ASP A 201 6.12 -26.65 -16.07
N SER A 202 6.62 -26.75 -14.84
CA SER A 202 8.03 -26.43 -14.50
C SER A 202 8.98 -27.65 -14.54
N ARG A 203 8.51 -28.83 -14.96
CA ARG A 203 9.31 -30.06 -15.02
C ARG A 203 9.17 -30.77 -16.36
N SER A 204 9.67 -30.18 -17.45
CA SER A 204 10.01 -30.93 -18.67
C SER A 204 10.87 -30.11 -19.64
N THR A 205 12.17 -29.91 -19.35
CA THR A 205 13.18 -29.85 -20.43
C THR A 205 14.57 -30.20 -19.90
N SER A 206 14.87 -31.50 -19.78
CA SER A 206 16.26 -31.99 -19.77
C SER A 206 16.43 -32.98 -20.91
N ILE A 207 16.68 -32.48 -22.12
CA ILE A 207 17.10 -33.32 -23.24
C ILE A 207 18.57 -33.68 -22.99
N GLY A 208 18.79 -34.91 -22.53
CA GLY A 208 20.11 -35.49 -22.34
C GLY A 208 20.82 -35.68 -23.69
N ARG A 209 22.02 -35.10 -23.82
CA ARG A 209 23.00 -35.50 -24.84
C ARG A 209 23.78 -36.69 -24.31
N THR A 210 23.42 -37.90 -24.75
CA THR A 210 24.26 -39.09 -24.60
C THR A 210 25.26 -39.18 -25.75
N SER A 211 26.52 -38.86 -25.45
CA SER A 211 27.68 -39.15 -26.26
C SER A 211 27.93 -40.67 -26.32
N ARG A 212 27.84 -41.26 -27.51
CA ARG A 212 28.12 -42.68 -27.76
C ARG A 212 29.49 -42.80 -28.41
N SER A 213 30.52 -43.04 -27.60
CA SER A 213 31.84 -43.49 -28.07
C SER A 213 31.77 -44.97 -28.41
N ARG A 214 31.89 -45.31 -29.69
CA ARG A 214 32.20 -46.66 -30.17
C ARG A 214 33.71 -46.75 -30.38
N GLN A 215 34.39 -47.54 -29.55
CA GLN A 215 35.70 -48.12 -29.87
C GLN A 215 35.52 -49.63 -29.98
N GLY A 216 36.11 -50.21 -31.03
CA GLY A 216 36.24 -51.66 -31.20
C GLY A 216 36.57 -52.07 -32.63
N THR A 217 37.85 -52.43 -32.84
CA THR A 217 38.41 -53.34 -33.87
C THR A 217 38.40 -52.91 -35.35
N GLN A 218 39.56 -52.54 -35.89
CA GLN A 218 40.63 -53.45 -36.34
C GLN A 218 42.00 -52.79 -36.14
#